data_AF-A0A1E1WLT2-F1
#
_entry.id   AF-A0A1E1WLT2-F1
#
_cell.length_a   1.000
_cell.length_b   1.000
_cell.length_c   1.000
_cell.angle_alpha   90.00
_cell.angle_beta   90.00
_cell.angle_gamma   90.00
#
_symmetry.space_group_name_H-M   'P 1'
#
loop_
_entity.id
_entity.type
_entity.pdbx_description
1 polymer ?
#
loop_
_entity_poly.entity_id
_entity_poly.type
_entity_poly.pdbx_seq_one_letter_code
_entity_poly.pdbx_strand_id
1 'polypeptide(L)'
;MSKEKEIAEEYASSLADLTVNSKPLINMLTILAEENVEHAGVIVETVEKHLEKVHPDIKLPVLYLVDSIIKNVGGAYTQKFSQSIVNMFTRTFKQVDEKIRSQMFKLRETWHDVFPATKLYQLDVKVNLIDPAWPIQAQPQQSNIHVNPNFLKKNATAATTSATPSLTEEEEKMRSILAKKEQELLMLQQKKIEMQLEQTRRQLEMAEKNAKKSSVTPVSAPVSVMPIAMVNPVVAPVMPAAPEINLPVKARL
;
A
#
# COMPACT_ATOMS: atom_id res chain seq x y z
N MET A 1 -30.84 34.30 4.76
CA MET A 1 -29.76 34.22 5.78
C MET A 1 -28.44 34.52 5.07
N SER A 2 -27.27 34.23 5.63
CA SER A 2 -26.04 34.18 4.80
C SER A 2 -26.09 32.91 3.95
N LYS A 3 -25.74 32.98 2.66
CA LYS A 3 -25.74 31.84 1.72
C LYS A 3 -25.01 30.61 2.26
N GLU A 4 -23.88 30.83 2.93
CA GLU A 4 -23.10 29.79 3.63
C GLU A 4 -23.92 29.01 4.66
N LYS A 5 -24.79 29.69 5.42
CA LYS A 5 -25.62 29.05 6.43
C LYS A 5 -26.69 28.16 5.80
N GLU A 6 -27.29 28.60 4.70
CA GLU A 6 -28.30 27.83 3.97
C GLU A 6 -27.68 26.53 3.41
N ILE A 7 -26.50 26.62 2.80
CA ILE A 7 -25.71 25.45 2.35
C ILE A 7 -25.36 24.53 3.51
N ALA A 8 -24.97 25.07 4.68
CA ALA A 8 -24.68 24.28 5.87
C ALA A 8 -25.92 23.49 6.37
N GLU A 9 -27.09 24.13 6.43
CA GLU A 9 -28.33 23.53 6.92
C GLU A 9 -28.89 22.49 5.91
N GLU A 10 -28.80 22.76 4.61
CA GLU A 10 -29.17 21.80 3.56
C GLU A 10 -28.25 20.58 3.56
N TYR A 11 -26.92 20.78 3.54
CA TYR A 11 -25.95 19.69 3.56
C TYR A 11 -26.03 18.89 4.86
N ALA A 12 -26.24 19.53 6.02
CA ALA A 12 -26.44 18.84 7.29
C ALA A 12 -27.71 17.97 7.30
N SER A 13 -28.77 18.42 6.62
CA SER A 13 -30.03 17.68 6.52
C SER A 13 -29.83 16.42 5.67
N SER A 14 -29.26 16.54 4.47
CA SER A 14 -28.95 15.39 3.61
C SER A 14 -27.92 14.43 4.24
N LEU A 15 -26.99 14.95 5.04
CA LEU A 15 -26.00 14.14 5.77
C LEU A 15 -26.64 13.34 6.92
N ALA A 16 -27.74 13.82 7.51
CA ALA A 16 -28.44 13.12 8.58
C ALA A 16 -29.06 11.78 8.13
N ASP A 17 -29.42 11.66 6.85
CA ASP A 17 -29.94 10.43 6.27
C ASP A 17 -28.86 9.35 6.04
N LEU A 18 -27.57 9.71 6.08
CA LEU A 18 -26.43 8.79 5.88
C LEU A 18 -26.16 7.93 7.13
N THR A 19 -27.16 7.16 7.55
CA THR A 19 -27.10 6.25 8.71
C THR A 19 -26.39 4.91 8.43
N VAL A 20 -26.28 4.54 7.15
CA VAL A 20 -25.65 3.29 6.68
C VAL A 20 -24.75 3.56 5.47
N ASN A 21 -23.91 2.60 5.09
CA ASN A 21 -23.06 2.69 3.90
C ASN A 21 -23.88 2.63 2.60
N SER A 22 -24.51 3.75 2.25
CA SER A 22 -25.39 3.92 1.10
C SER A 22 -24.65 4.63 -0.03
N LYS A 23 -24.20 3.87 -1.04
CA LYS A 23 -23.54 4.44 -2.24
C LYS A 23 -24.37 5.55 -2.93
N PRO A 24 -25.70 5.43 -3.10
CA PRO A 24 -26.50 6.52 -3.67
C PRO A 24 -26.42 7.82 -2.86
N LEU A 25 -26.53 7.75 -1.53
CA LEU A 25 -26.43 8.93 -0.67
C LEU A 25 -25.01 9.51 -0.64
N ILE A 26 -23.97 8.66 -0.59
CA ILE A 26 -22.57 9.10 -0.67
C ILE A 26 -22.31 9.83 -2.00
N ASN A 27 -22.76 9.28 -3.12
CA ASN A 27 -22.59 9.91 -4.43
C ASN A 27 -23.34 11.25 -4.52
N MET A 28 -24.59 11.31 -4.05
CA MET A 28 -25.37 12.56 -4.01
C MET A 28 -24.69 13.62 -3.12
N LEU A 29 -24.25 13.28 -1.91
CA LEU A 29 -23.51 14.18 -1.03
C LEU A 29 -22.14 14.60 -1.60
N THR A 30 -21.55 13.79 -2.47
CA THR A 30 -20.32 14.13 -3.21
C THR A 30 -20.62 15.13 -4.33
N ILE A 31 -21.71 14.94 -5.09
CA ILE A 31 -22.16 15.89 -6.13
C ILE A 31 -22.51 17.25 -5.50
N LEU A 32 -23.27 17.26 -4.40
CA LEU A 32 -23.57 18.51 -3.67
C LEU A 32 -22.30 19.22 -3.17
N ALA A 33 -21.24 18.48 -2.83
CA ALA A 33 -19.95 19.05 -2.47
C ALA A 33 -19.20 19.62 -3.68
N GLU A 34 -19.27 18.95 -4.85
CA GLU A 34 -18.71 19.40 -6.12
C GLU A 34 -19.37 20.70 -6.61
N GLU A 35 -20.70 20.80 -6.53
CA GLU A 35 -21.47 22.00 -6.90
C GLU A 35 -21.18 23.20 -5.97
N ASN A 36 -20.71 22.94 -4.74
CA ASN A 36 -20.48 23.96 -3.70
C ASN A 36 -19.00 24.10 -3.28
N VAL A 37 -18.04 23.84 -4.18
CA VAL A 37 -16.58 23.93 -3.91
C VAL A 37 -16.16 25.29 -3.32
N GLU A 38 -16.79 26.40 -3.72
CA GLU A 38 -16.54 27.74 -3.15
C GLU A 38 -16.78 27.79 -1.63
N HIS A 39 -17.73 26.99 -1.15
CA HIS A 39 -18.13 26.90 0.25
C HIS A 39 -17.58 25.64 0.94
N ALA A 40 -16.54 25.00 0.38
CA ALA A 40 -15.94 23.77 0.89
C ALA A 40 -15.58 23.81 2.39
N GLY A 41 -15.16 24.97 2.92
CA GLY A 41 -14.89 25.13 4.35
C GLY A 41 -16.12 24.88 5.24
N VAL A 42 -17.30 25.31 4.80
CA VAL A 42 -18.58 25.16 5.52
C VAL A 42 -19.04 23.71 5.51
N ILE A 43 -18.90 23.03 4.36
CA ILE A 43 -19.25 21.63 4.20
C ILE A 43 -18.32 20.74 5.05
N VAL A 44 -17.00 21.01 5.05
CA VAL A 44 -16.04 20.30 5.91
C VAL A 44 -16.37 20.48 7.40
N GLU A 45 -16.67 21.70 7.85
CA GLU A 45 -17.07 21.97 9.24
C GLU A 45 -18.39 21.26 9.61
N THR A 46 -19.33 21.18 8.67
CA THR A 46 -20.60 20.47 8.85
C THR A 46 -20.40 18.97 9.00
N VAL A 47 -19.54 18.37 8.15
CA VAL A 47 -19.16 16.95 8.24
C VAL A 47 -18.42 16.64 9.54
N GLU A 48 -17.50 17.51 9.97
CA GLU A 48 -16.80 17.38 11.26
C GLU A 48 -17.78 17.40 12.45
N LYS A 49 -18.65 18.41 12.52
CA LYS A 49 -19.69 18.53 13.57
C LYS A 49 -20.65 17.34 13.59
N HIS A 50 -20.97 16.78 12.43
CA HIS A 50 -21.83 15.60 12.33
C HIS A 50 -21.10 14.35 12.84
N LEU A 51 -19.86 14.11 12.39
CA LEU A 51 -19.03 12.98 12.80
C LEU A 51 -18.81 12.91 14.32
N GLU A 52 -18.73 14.06 14.99
CA GLU A 52 -18.64 14.13 16.47
C GLU A 52 -19.93 13.72 17.17
N LYS A 53 -21.10 14.07 16.61
CA LYS A 53 -22.42 13.86 17.25
C LYS A 53 -23.01 12.47 17.04
N VAL A 54 -22.74 11.82 15.91
CA VAL A 54 -23.39 10.54 15.57
C VAL A 54 -22.90 9.34 16.38
N HIS A 55 -23.72 8.30 16.42
CA HIS A 55 -23.39 6.99 16.99
C HIS A 55 -22.15 6.37 16.29
N PRO A 56 -21.29 5.61 16.99
CA PRO A 56 -20.11 4.97 16.40
C PRO A 56 -20.34 4.25 15.07
N ASP A 57 -21.42 3.49 14.94
CA ASP A 57 -21.74 2.71 13.72
C ASP A 57 -21.92 3.59 12.47
N ILE A 58 -22.37 4.84 12.65
CA ILE A 58 -22.64 5.81 11.58
C ILE A 58 -21.35 6.54 11.15
N LYS A 59 -20.32 6.58 12.01
CA LYS A 59 -19.07 7.31 11.73
C LYS A 59 -18.31 6.72 10.54
N LEU A 60 -18.39 5.41 10.30
CA LEU A 60 -17.73 4.77 9.16
C LEU A 60 -18.36 5.17 7.80
N PRO A 61 -19.70 5.10 7.60
CA PRO A 61 -20.37 5.73 6.46
C PRO A 61 -19.95 7.18 6.19
N VAL A 62 -19.85 8.01 7.23
CA VAL A 62 -19.43 9.42 7.11
C VAL A 62 -17.95 9.53 6.69
N LEU A 63 -17.06 8.64 7.16
CA LEU A 63 -15.67 8.58 6.69
C LEU A 63 -15.57 8.11 5.23
N TYR A 64 -16.46 7.24 4.74
CA TYR A 64 -16.53 6.89 3.32
C TYR A 64 -17.04 8.04 2.44
N LEU A 65 -17.91 8.90 2.96
CA LEU A 65 -18.26 10.15 2.29
C LEU A 65 -17.04 11.08 2.18
N VAL A 66 -16.30 11.28 3.27
CA VAL A 66 -15.07 12.10 3.27
C VAL A 66 -14.07 11.59 2.22
N ASP A 67 -13.87 10.27 2.15
CA ASP A 67 -13.04 9.62 1.12
C ASP A 67 -13.54 9.87 -0.31
N SER A 68 -14.85 9.75 -0.55
CA SER A 68 -15.48 10.02 -1.85
C SER A 68 -15.28 11.47 -2.29
N ILE A 69 -15.48 12.45 -1.40
CA ILE A 69 -15.25 13.88 -1.70
C ILE A 69 -13.76 14.13 -2.00
N ILE A 70 -12.87 13.58 -1.19
CA ILE A 70 -11.41 13.72 -1.35
C ILE A 70 -10.91 13.16 -2.69
N LYS A 71 -11.44 12.02 -3.14
CA LYS A 71 -11.01 11.36 -4.39
C LYS A 71 -11.67 11.92 -5.65
N ASN A 72 -12.96 12.21 -5.60
CA ASN A 72 -13.73 12.60 -6.78
C ASN A 72 -13.71 14.12 -7.03
N VAL A 73 -13.82 14.93 -5.96
CA VAL A 73 -13.85 16.40 -6.06
C VAL A 73 -12.47 17.00 -5.79
N GLY A 74 -11.81 16.53 -4.73
CA GLY A 74 -10.45 16.90 -4.37
C GLY A 74 -10.24 18.41 -4.15
N GLY A 75 -9.12 18.93 -4.67
CA GLY A 75 -8.81 20.37 -4.69
C GLY A 75 -8.91 21.05 -3.31
N ALA A 76 -9.85 21.98 -3.17
CA ALA A 76 -10.11 22.71 -1.92
C ALA A 76 -10.48 21.78 -0.76
N TYR A 77 -11.23 20.70 -1.02
CA TYR A 77 -11.59 19.73 0.00
C TYR A 77 -10.38 18.97 0.52
N THR A 78 -9.49 18.50 -0.36
CA THR A 78 -8.25 17.82 0.05
C THR A 78 -7.39 18.71 0.93
N GLN A 79 -7.28 20.01 0.61
CA GLN A 79 -6.52 20.98 1.43
C GLN A 79 -7.15 21.24 2.79
N LYS A 80 -8.49 21.29 2.88
CA LYS A 80 -9.22 21.45 4.14
C LYS A 80 -9.16 20.19 4.99
N PHE A 81 -9.55 19.03 4.45
CA PHE A 81 -9.48 17.76 5.15
C PHE A 81 -8.04 17.39 5.57
N SER A 82 -7.00 17.72 4.80
CA SER A 82 -5.60 17.50 5.22
C SER A 82 -5.26 18.14 6.59
N GLN A 83 -5.97 19.20 7.00
CA GLN A 83 -5.76 19.86 8.29
C GLN A 83 -6.43 19.11 9.45
N SER A 84 -7.62 18.55 9.24
CA SER A 84 -8.45 17.93 10.28
C SER A 84 -8.48 16.39 10.26
N ILE A 85 -8.14 15.73 9.14
CA ILE A 85 -8.30 14.28 8.93
C ILE A 85 -7.61 13.44 10.00
N VAL A 86 -6.41 13.85 10.44
CA VAL A 86 -5.68 13.19 11.54
C VAL A 86 -6.50 13.21 12.82
N ASN A 87 -7.10 14.34 13.17
CA ASN A 87 -7.93 14.48 14.36
C ASN A 87 -9.27 13.75 14.21
N MET A 88 -9.95 13.88 13.07
CA MET A 88 -11.23 13.19 12.79
C MET A 88 -11.09 11.67 12.88
N PHE A 89 -10.06 11.12 12.22
CA PHE A 89 -9.77 9.70 12.20
C PHE A 89 -9.42 9.20 13.61
N THR A 90 -8.50 9.89 14.30
CA THR A 90 -8.08 9.56 15.68
C THR A 90 -9.25 9.63 16.67
N ARG A 91 -10.16 10.62 16.54
CA ARG A 91 -11.37 10.73 17.38
C ARG A 91 -12.34 9.58 17.13
N THR A 92 -12.61 9.29 15.86
CA THR A 92 -13.50 8.19 15.46
C THR A 92 -12.97 6.84 15.93
N PHE A 93 -11.69 6.56 15.71
CA PHE A 93 -11.03 5.29 16.06
C PHE A 93 -11.16 4.92 17.55
N LYS A 94 -11.16 5.93 18.44
CA LYS A 94 -11.39 5.74 19.89
C LYS A 94 -12.83 5.34 20.25
N GLN A 95 -13.81 5.70 19.43
CA GLN A 95 -15.23 5.55 19.73
C GLN A 95 -15.86 4.31 19.08
N VAL A 96 -15.18 3.71 18.09
CA VAL A 96 -15.66 2.54 17.34
C VAL A 96 -15.04 1.23 17.83
N ASP A 97 -15.72 0.12 17.54
CA ASP A 97 -15.30 -1.24 17.85
C ASP A 97 -14.28 -1.80 16.84
N GLU A 98 -13.73 -2.97 17.17
CA GLU A 98 -12.65 -3.61 16.41
C GLU A 98 -13.02 -3.94 14.95
N LYS A 99 -14.28 -4.28 14.67
CA LYS A 99 -14.74 -4.56 13.30
C LYS A 99 -14.64 -3.30 12.44
N ILE A 100 -15.09 -2.17 12.97
CA ILE A 100 -15.02 -0.87 12.29
C ILE A 100 -13.56 -0.40 12.20
N ARG A 101 -12.72 -0.62 13.22
CA ARG A 101 -11.28 -0.31 13.15
C ARG A 101 -10.58 -1.02 11.98
N SER A 102 -10.87 -2.30 11.77
CA SER A 102 -10.36 -3.05 10.60
C SER A 102 -10.82 -2.44 9.26
N GLN A 103 -12.04 -1.88 9.20
CA GLN A 103 -12.53 -1.18 8.01
C GLN A 103 -11.91 0.22 7.85
N MET A 104 -11.62 0.92 8.95
CA MET A 104 -10.88 2.19 8.96
C MET A 104 -9.42 1.99 8.50
N PHE A 105 -8.78 0.86 8.87
CA PHE A 105 -7.45 0.50 8.36
C PHE A 105 -7.45 0.41 6.83
N LYS A 106 -8.36 -0.39 6.26
CA LYS A 106 -8.53 -0.51 4.79
C LYS A 106 -8.83 0.83 4.12
N LEU A 107 -9.57 1.73 4.78
CA LEU A 107 -9.83 3.08 4.27
C LEU A 107 -8.54 3.91 4.20
N ARG A 108 -7.74 3.92 5.27
CA ARG A 108 -6.44 4.60 5.35
C ARG A 108 -5.44 4.08 4.31
N GLU A 109 -5.53 2.82 3.89
CA GLU A 109 -4.70 2.27 2.81
C GLU A 109 -5.03 2.87 1.42
N THR A 110 -6.18 3.52 1.25
CA THR A 110 -6.56 4.16 -0.03
C THR A 110 -6.12 5.62 -0.16
N TRP A 111 -5.42 6.16 0.84
CA TRP A 111 -5.02 7.58 0.89
C TRP A 111 -3.56 7.85 0.49
N HIS A 112 -2.80 6.81 0.14
CA HIS A 112 -1.39 6.90 -0.27
C HIS A 112 -1.15 7.89 -1.42
N ASP A 113 -2.06 7.93 -2.40
CA ASP A 113 -1.95 8.79 -3.58
C ASP A 113 -2.57 10.18 -3.38
N VAL A 114 -3.25 10.42 -2.25
CA VAL A 114 -4.04 11.65 -2.02
C VAL A 114 -3.47 12.55 -0.92
N PHE A 115 -2.84 11.96 0.11
CA PHE A 115 -2.17 12.71 1.17
C PHE A 115 -0.66 12.46 1.17
N PRO A 116 0.18 13.50 1.42
CA PRO A 116 1.62 13.32 1.54
C PRO A 116 2.00 12.27 2.59
N ALA A 117 3.02 11.47 2.33
CA ALA A 117 3.49 10.41 3.25
C ALA A 117 3.73 10.93 4.68
N THR A 118 4.24 12.16 4.85
CA THR A 118 4.42 12.83 6.15
C THR A 118 3.10 13.00 6.94
N LYS A 119 1.98 13.25 6.25
CA LYS A 119 0.64 13.38 6.86
C LYS A 119 0.10 12.02 7.27
N LEU A 120 0.28 11.01 6.41
CA LEU A 120 -0.12 9.62 6.70
C LEU A 120 0.71 9.03 7.85
N TYR A 121 2.00 9.33 7.95
CA TYR A 121 2.85 8.97 9.09
C TYR A 121 2.34 9.58 10.40
N GLN A 122 1.98 10.87 10.40
CA GLN A 122 1.40 11.52 11.57
C GLN A 122 0.08 10.87 12.01
N LEU A 123 -0.74 10.43 11.04
CA LEU A 123 -1.96 9.67 11.32
C LEU A 123 -1.63 8.30 11.91
N ASP A 124 -0.74 7.53 11.29
CA ASP A 124 -0.32 6.20 11.75
C ASP A 124 0.24 6.23 13.17
N VAL A 125 1.13 7.19 13.48
CA VAL A 125 1.68 7.38 14.84
C VAL A 125 0.59 7.74 15.84
N LYS A 126 -0.36 8.62 15.47
CA LYS A 126 -1.48 9.00 16.35
C LYS A 126 -2.44 7.85 16.64
N VAL A 127 -2.63 6.93 15.69
CA VAL A 127 -3.48 5.74 15.86
C VAL A 127 -2.73 4.64 16.60
N ASN A 128 -1.44 4.43 16.32
CA ASN A 128 -0.57 3.49 17.05
C ASN A 128 -0.45 3.84 18.55
N LEU A 129 -0.47 5.12 18.91
CA LEU A 129 -0.56 5.57 20.30
C LEU A 129 -1.89 5.23 21.02
N ILE A 130 -2.93 4.84 20.27
CA ILE A 130 -4.21 4.34 20.82
C ILE A 130 -4.21 2.83 20.83
N ASP A 131 -3.74 2.22 19.75
CA ASP A 131 -3.69 0.78 19.54
C ASP A 131 -2.30 0.39 18.99
N PRO A 132 -1.42 -0.18 19.83
CA PRO A 132 -0.09 -0.62 19.42
C PRO A 132 -0.08 -1.66 18.29
N ALA A 133 -1.21 -2.33 17.99
CA ALA A 133 -1.33 -3.24 16.86
C ALA A 133 -1.44 -2.52 15.51
N TRP A 134 -1.71 -1.21 15.48
CA TRP A 134 -1.77 -0.44 14.23
C TRP A 134 -0.37 -0.30 13.60
N PRO A 135 -0.14 -0.82 12.38
CA PRO A 135 1.17 -0.76 11.75
C PRO A 135 1.47 0.65 11.24
N ILE A 136 2.68 1.14 11.50
CA ILE A 136 3.16 2.41 10.94
C ILE A 136 3.63 2.17 9.52
N GLN A 137 2.75 2.37 8.54
CA GLN A 137 3.00 2.04 7.13
C GLN A 137 3.76 3.15 6.38
N ALA A 138 3.41 4.42 6.62
CA ALA A 138 4.05 5.53 5.92
C ALA A 138 5.32 5.97 6.67
N GLN A 139 6.51 5.68 6.14
CA GLN A 139 7.73 6.36 6.59
C GLN A 139 7.95 7.63 5.76
N PRO A 140 8.25 8.79 6.38
CA PRO A 140 8.71 9.96 5.65
C PRO A 140 10.09 9.64 5.08
N GLN A 141 10.15 9.31 3.79
CA GLN A 141 11.40 9.32 3.03
C GLN A 141 11.97 10.74 3.10
N GLN A 142 12.88 10.97 4.03
CA GLN A 142 13.72 12.14 3.99
C GLN A 142 14.63 12.00 2.78
N SER A 143 14.26 12.63 1.67
CA SER A 143 15.19 13.03 0.61
C SER A 143 16.13 14.16 1.09
N ASN A 144 16.61 14.05 2.33
CA ASN A 144 17.79 14.73 2.83
C ASN A 144 19.00 14.07 2.17
N ILE A 145 19.18 14.36 0.88
CA ILE A 145 20.47 14.26 0.22
C ILE A 145 21.36 15.29 0.91
N HIS A 146 21.98 14.87 2.00
CA HIS A 146 22.95 15.67 2.74
C HIS A 146 24.26 15.65 1.95
N VAL A 147 24.29 16.37 0.82
CA VAL A 147 25.51 16.67 0.08
C VAL A 147 26.42 17.47 1.02
N ASN A 148 27.38 16.76 1.60
CA ASN A 148 28.34 17.34 2.54
C ASN A 148 29.13 18.45 1.83
N PRO A 149 29.01 19.73 2.24
CA PRO A 149 29.58 20.87 1.49
C PRO A 149 31.12 20.89 1.47
N ASN A 150 31.79 20.00 2.20
CA ASN A 150 33.25 19.92 2.29
C ASN A 150 33.95 19.28 1.07
N PHE A 151 33.23 18.78 0.07
CA PHE A 151 33.84 18.10 -1.09
C PHE A 151 34.53 19.01 -2.12
N LEU A 152 34.47 20.34 -1.98
CA LEU A 152 34.95 21.29 -3.02
C LEU A 152 36.07 22.26 -2.60
N LYS A 153 36.57 22.22 -1.36
CA LYS A 153 37.60 23.18 -0.90
C LYS A 153 38.66 22.54 0.01
N LYS A 154 39.72 21.99 -0.59
CA LYS A 154 40.98 21.71 0.10
C LYS A 154 42.10 22.58 -0.45
N ASN A 155 42.25 23.78 0.09
CA ASN A 155 43.53 24.50 0.10
C ASN A 155 43.55 25.58 1.20
N ALA A 156 44.54 25.52 2.11
CA ALA A 156 44.81 26.46 3.22
C ALA A 156 43.67 26.61 4.28
N THR A 157 43.90 26.72 5.60
CA THR A 157 45.11 26.71 6.45
C THR A 157 44.73 26.30 7.89
N ALA A 158 45.71 26.03 8.77
CA ALA A 158 45.58 25.68 10.20
C ALA A 158 44.49 26.46 11.00
N ALA A 159 43.85 25.95 12.07
CA ALA A 159 44.47 25.37 13.27
C ALA A 159 43.46 24.71 14.28
N THR A 160 44.01 24.01 15.28
CA THR A 160 43.45 23.76 16.64
C THR A 160 42.43 22.62 16.87
N THR A 161 42.99 21.51 17.39
CA THR A 161 42.49 20.47 18.32
C THR A 161 41.38 20.89 19.33
N SER A 162 40.53 20.05 19.93
CA SER A 162 40.32 18.57 19.98
C SER A 162 38.94 18.32 20.66
N ALA A 163 37.95 17.66 20.03
CA ALA A 163 37.75 16.19 19.97
C ALA A 163 37.27 15.53 21.29
N THR A 164 35.95 15.36 21.42
CA THR A 164 35.25 14.51 22.40
C THR A 164 35.12 13.05 21.89
N PRO A 165 35.33 12.01 22.72
CA PRO A 165 35.20 10.61 22.29
C PRO A 165 33.93 9.92 22.83
N SER A 166 32.94 9.62 21.98
CA SER A 166 31.82 8.71 22.36
C SER A 166 31.02 8.07 21.22
N LEU A 167 31.47 8.10 19.95
CA LEU A 167 30.64 7.72 18.79
C LEU A 167 31.01 6.39 18.10
N THR A 168 32.08 5.70 18.53
CA THR A 168 32.60 4.51 17.81
C THR A 168 31.91 3.19 18.19
N GLU A 169 31.58 2.96 19.47
CA GLU A 169 30.98 1.68 19.90
C GLU A 169 29.56 1.45 19.36
N GLU A 170 28.77 2.51 19.21
CA GLU A 170 27.38 2.43 18.73
C GLU A 170 27.35 2.04 17.24
N GLU A 171 28.25 2.63 16.43
CA GLU A 171 28.41 2.26 15.02
C GLU A 171 28.92 0.82 14.85
N GLU A 172 29.85 0.36 15.68
CA GLU A 172 30.39 -1.00 15.60
C GLU A 172 29.34 -2.05 16.00
N LYS A 173 28.53 -1.79 17.04
CA LYS A 173 27.35 -2.60 17.36
C LYS A 173 26.34 -2.63 16.22
N MET A 174 26.05 -1.48 15.60
CA MET A 174 25.09 -1.40 14.49
C MET A 174 25.58 -2.17 13.24
N ARG A 175 26.87 -2.07 12.91
CA ARG A 175 27.52 -2.85 11.84
C ARG A 175 27.50 -4.35 12.14
N SER A 176 27.77 -4.75 13.38
CA SER A 176 27.70 -6.15 13.83
C SER A 176 26.29 -6.74 13.69
N ILE A 177 25.25 -5.99 14.08
CA ILE A 177 23.85 -6.38 13.91
C ILE A 177 23.50 -6.56 12.43
N LEU A 178 23.91 -5.62 11.57
CA LEU A 178 23.62 -5.67 10.14
C LEU A 178 24.30 -6.88 9.47
N ALA A 179 25.59 -7.11 9.73
CA ALA A 179 26.33 -8.26 9.22
C ALA A 179 25.72 -9.60 9.69
N LYS A 180 25.29 -9.68 10.95
CA LYS A 180 24.62 -10.87 11.49
C LYS A 180 23.27 -11.13 10.82
N LYS A 181 22.50 -10.08 10.50
CA LYS A 181 21.23 -10.18 9.77
C LYS A 181 21.42 -10.60 8.32
N GLU A 182 22.44 -10.09 7.65
CA GLU A 182 22.81 -10.50 6.28
C GLU A 182 23.25 -11.98 6.24
N GLN A 183 24.06 -12.43 7.21
CA GLN A 183 24.47 -13.82 7.34
C GLN A 183 23.28 -14.76 7.63
N GLU A 184 22.36 -14.36 8.50
CA GLU A 184 21.11 -15.10 8.81
C GLU A 184 20.25 -15.27 7.55
N LEU A 185 20.09 -14.21 6.75
CA LEU A 185 19.35 -14.24 5.48
C LEU A 185 19.99 -15.20 4.46
N LEU A 186 21.31 -15.14 4.30
CA LEU A 186 22.08 -16.04 3.44
C LEU A 186 21.94 -17.51 3.85
N MET A 187 22.01 -17.80 5.15
CA MET A 187 21.83 -19.14 5.70
C MET A 187 20.42 -19.68 5.42
N LEU A 188 19.38 -18.86 5.57
CA LEU A 188 18.00 -19.24 5.24
C LEU A 188 17.82 -19.50 3.75
N GLN A 189 18.42 -18.69 2.87
CA GLN A 189 18.36 -18.89 1.43
C GLN A 189 19.08 -20.17 0.99
N GLN A 190 20.27 -20.45 1.54
CA GLN A 190 21.02 -21.67 1.27
C GLN A 190 20.25 -22.92 1.74
N LYS A 191 19.70 -22.90 2.96
CA LYS A 191 18.88 -24.00 3.51
C LYS A 191 17.61 -24.25 2.69
N LYS A 192 17.01 -23.21 2.09
CA LYS A 192 15.87 -23.36 1.18
C LYS A 192 16.26 -24.07 -0.12
N ILE A 193 17.41 -23.73 -0.70
CA ILE A 193 17.93 -24.38 -1.91
C ILE A 193 18.27 -25.85 -1.63
N GLU A 194 18.97 -26.13 -0.52
CA GLU A 194 19.30 -27.49 -0.08
C GLU A 194 18.04 -28.34 0.12
N MET A 195 17.02 -27.82 0.81
CA MET A 195 15.74 -28.51 0.99
C MET A 195 15.02 -28.80 -0.33
N GLN A 196 15.05 -27.88 -1.30
CA GLN A 196 14.47 -28.12 -2.62
C GLN A 196 15.25 -29.18 -3.41
N LEU A 197 16.58 -29.18 -3.31
CA LEU A 197 17.43 -30.19 -3.94
C LEU A 197 17.16 -31.58 -3.35
N GLU A 198 17.07 -31.70 -2.02
CA GLU A 198 16.72 -32.92 -1.31
C GLU A 198 15.32 -33.43 -1.70
N GLN A 199 14.32 -32.55 -1.74
CA GLN A 199 12.96 -32.90 -2.18
C GLN A 199 12.94 -33.41 -3.63
N THR A 200 13.62 -32.73 -4.54
CA THR A 200 13.69 -33.11 -5.97
C THR A 200 14.42 -34.44 -6.14
N ARG A 201 15.54 -34.63 -5.45
CA ARG A 201 16.31 -35.89 -5.42
C ARG A 201 15.45 -37.06 -4.92
N ARG A 202 14.70 -36.85 -3.83
CA ARG A 202 13.83 -37.87 -3.25
C ARG A 202 12.64 -38.23 -4.15
N GLN A 203 12.08 -37.26 -4.88
CA GLN A 203 11.06 -37.52 -5.91
C GLN A 203 11.62 -38.35 -7.07
N LEU A 204 12.81 -38.01 -7.58
CA LEU A 204 13.50 -38.79 -8.62
C LEU A 204 13.79 -40.23 -8.16
N GLU A 205 14.28 -40.43 -6.94
CA GLU A 205 14.55 -41.76 -6.40
C GLU A 205 13.27 -42.60 -6.24
N MET A 206 12.15 -41.99 -5.84
CA MET A 206 10.84 -42.67 -5.80
C MET A 206 10.36 -43.05 -7.21
N ALA A 207 10.51 -42.16 -8.19
CA ALA A 207 10.17 -42.46 -9.59
C ALA A 207 11.02 -43.60 -10.16
N GLU A 208 12.33 -43.61 -9.88
CA GLU A 208 13.24 -44.67 -10.34
C GLU A 208 12.95 -46.02 -9.66
N LYS A 209 12.66 -46.03 -8.35
CA LYS A 209 12.22 -47.24 -7.62
C LYS A 209 10.87 -47.77 -8.13
N ASN A 210 9.99 -46.90 -8.61
CA ASN A 210 8.74 -47.31 -9.24
C ASN A 210 8.99 -47.90 -10.64
N ALA A 211 9.89 -47.30 -11.43
CA ALA A 211 10.29 -47.79 -12.75
C ALA A 211 11.08 -49.13 -12.71
N LYS A 212 11.82 -49.40 -11.62
CA LYS A 212 12.54 -50.68 -11.44
C LYS A 212 11.68 -51.83 -10.90
N LYS A 213 10.45 -51.57 -10.42
CA LYS A 213 9.50 -52.63 -10.02
C LYS A 213 8.76 -53.29 -11.18
N SER A 214 8.87 -52.75 -12.40
CA SER A 214 8.16 -53.23 -13.60
C SER A 214 9.03 -54.02 -14.58
N SER A 215 10.24 -54.47 -14.18
CA SER A 215 11.15 -55.23 -15.06
C SER A 215 11.52 -56.61 -14.54
N VAL A 216 10.66 -57.62 -14.78
CA VAL A 216 11.01 -59.05 -14.75
C VAL A 216 10.31 -59.80 -15.91
N THR A 217 10.93 -59.75 -17.10
CA THR A 217 11.03 -60.76 -18.22
C THR A 217 10.02 -61.93 -18.38
N PRO A 218 9.90 -62.57 -19.59
CA PRO A 218 9.94 -62.09 -21.00
C PRO A 218 8.90 -62.80 -21.94
N VAL A 219 9.07 -62.71 -23.28
CA VAL A 219 8.62 -63.61 -24.40
C VAL A 219 7.70 -63.00 -25.51
N SER A 220 8.30 -62.90 -26.70
CA SER A 220 7.85 -63.01 -28.11
C SER A 220 6.51 -62.49 -28.68
N ALA A 221 6.65 -61.87 -29.88
CA ALA A 221 5.65 -61.35 -30.84
C ALA A 221 5.07 -62.49 -31.76
N PRO A 222 4.20 -62.26 -32.79
CA PRO A 222 3.78 -61.02 -33.50
C PRO A 222 2.22 -60.85 -33.58
N VAL A 223 1.52 -60.04 -34.41
CA VAL A 223 1.78 -59.30 -35.68
C VAL A 223 0.84 -58.05 -35.81
N SER A 224 1.12 -57.14 -36.78
CA SER A 224 0.22 -56.32 -37.66
C SER A 224 -1.19 -55.83 -37.18
N VAL A 225 -1.74 -54.64 -37.51
CA VAL A 225 -1.48 -53.62 -38.57
C VAL A 225 -1.92 -52.20 -38.06
N MET A 226 -1.44 -51.12 -38.68
CA MET A 226 -1.97 -49.74 -38.63
C MET A 226 -3.37 -49.62 -39.32
N PRO A 227 -4.21 -48.54 -39.16
CA PRO A 227 -3.79 -47.13 -39.34
C PRO A 227 -4.60 -45.93 -38.74
N ILE A 228 -4.06 -44.73 -39.03
CA ILE A 228 -4.68 -43.39 -39.15
C ILE A 228 -4.95 -42.56 -37.86
N ALA A 229 -4.70 -41.25 -38.00
CA ALA A 229 -4.60 -40.24 -36.95
C ALA A 229 -5.66 -39.13 -37.12
N MET A 230 -5.86 -38.34 -36.06
CA MET A 230 -6.29 -36.93 -36.19
C MET A 230 -5.71 -36.04 -35.08
N VAL A 231 -5.48 -34.79 -35.46
CA VAL A 231 -4.99 -33.62 -34.71
C VAL A 231 -5.87 -33.27 -33.48
N ASN A 232 -5.51 -32.42 -32.50
CA ASN A 232 -4.89 -31.08 -32.57
C ASN A 232 -4.31 -30.63 -31.18
N PRO A 233 -3.97 -29.35 -30.85
CA PRO A 233 -2.59 -29.02 -30.49
C PRO A 233 -2.36 -28.41 -29.08
N VAL A 234 -1.08 -28.17 -28.77
CA VAL A 234 -0.56 -27.53 -27.56
C VAL A 234 -0.90 -26.03 -27.48
N VAL A 235 -1.18 -25.53 -26.27
CA VAL A 235 -1.17 -24.09 -25.93
C VAL A 235 -0.15 -23.85 -24.81
N ALA A 236 0.78 -22.92 -25.05
CA ALA A 236 1.83 -22.51 -24.12
C ALA A 236 1.37 -21.33 -23.21
N PRO A 237 2.02 -21.08 -22.06
CA PRO A 237 1.61 -20.02 -21.13
C PRO A 237 2.00 -18.61 -21.63
N VAL A 238 1.13 -17.64 -21.39
CA VAL A 238 1.30 -16.22 -21.76
C VAL A 238 2.05 -15.43 -20.69
N MET A 239 2.96 -14.56 -21.12
CA MET A 239 3.48 -13.43 -20.33
C MET A 239 2.98 -12.09 -20.94
N PRO A 240 2.78 -11.03 -20.13
CA PRO A 240 2.25 -9.75 -20.58
C PRO A 240 3.30 -8.86 -21.27
N ALA A 241 2.83 -7.96 -22.14
CA ALA A 241 3.64 -7.10 -22.99
C ALA A 241 4.03 -5.76 -22.35
N ALA A 242 5.11 -5.16 -22.86
CA ALA A 242 5.45 -3.75 -22.72
C ALA A 242 5.44 -3.08 -24.13
N PRO A 243 5.16 -1.77 -24.25
CA PRO A 243 4.93 -1.13 -25.55
C PRO A 243 6.21 -0.53 -26.17
N GLU A 244 6.44 -0.78 -27.45
CA GLU A 244 7.44 -0.04 -28.25
C GLU A 244 6.80 0.97 -29.22
N ILE A 245 7.24 2.21 -29.02
CA ILE A 245 7.47 3.33 -29.94
C ILE A 245 7.24 3.02 -31.44
N ASN A 246 6.40 3.84 -32.08
CA ASN A 246 6.16 3.81 -33.52
C ASN A 246 6.88 4.99 -34.22
N LEU A 247 7.73 4.71 -35.21
CA LEU A 247 8.35 5.72 -36.10
C LEU A 247 8.21 5.26 -37.57
N PRO A 248 7.78 6.13 -38.50
CA PRO A 248 7.35 5.69 -39.82
C PRO A 248 8.48 5.45 -40.83
N VAL A 249 8.25 4.50 -41.74
CA VAL A 249 9.16 4.10 -42.82
C VAL A 249 9.18 5.12 -43.98
N LYS A 250 10.37 5.26 -44.58
CA LYS A 250 10.68 6.08 -45.76
C LYS A 250 9.71 5.86 -46.93
N ALA A 251 9.24 6.95 -47.54
CA ALA A 251 8.70 6.92 -48.90
C ALA A 251 9.84 6.83 -49.93
N ARG A 252 9.61 6.08 -51.02
CA ARG A 252 10.37 6.20 -52.27
C ARG A 252 9.87 7.43 -53.03
N LEU A 253 10.79 8.31 -53.44
CA LEU A 253 11.12 8.51 -54.86
C LEU A 253 12.54 9.08 -54.96
#